data_AF-A0A937PKJ2-F1
#
_entry.id   AF-A0A937PKJ2-F1
#
_cell.length_a   1.000
_cell.length_b   1.000
_cell.length_c   1.000
_cell.angle_alpha   90.00
_cell.angle_beta   90.00
_cell.angle_gamma   90.00
#
_symmetry.space_group_name_H-M   'P 1'
#
loop_
_entity.id
_entity.type
_entity.pdbx_description
1 polymer ?
#
loop_
_entity_poly.entity_id
_entity_poly.type
_entity_poly.pdbx_seq_one_letter_code
_entity_poly.pdbx_strand_id
1 'polypeptide(L)'
;MCDVDAGAVAGAAKRFPKAKKYKDYRKMFEDADDFDAVVVATPDHNHFPAVMRALKAGKHVYCEKPLTWGFWEAQQLAIEAAKQKVATQMGNQGNGGQGWRILYELVHGGAIGDVNEIHTWTNRPVWPQGIARPKGEDPIPGNLYWDGWIGPAPMRPFKKGVYHGFKWRGFYDFGAGALGDMA
;
A
#
# COMPACT_ATOMS: atom_id res chain seq x y z
N MET A 1 6.99 -14.52 2.24
CA MET A 1 6.07 -13.87 1.29
C MET A 1 4.65 -14.08 1.74
N CYS A 2 3.78 -13.10 1.55
CA CYS A 2 2.40 -13.15 2.02
C CYS A 2 1.45 -12.50 1.02
N ASP A 3 0.39 -13.19 0.63
CA ASP A 3 -0.72 -12.61 -0.13
C ASP A 3 -2.01 -13.40 0.14
N VAL A 4 -3.14 -12.70 0.18
CA VAL A 4 -4.47 -13.31 0.37
C VAL A 4 -4.91 -14.12 -0.85
N ASP A 5 -4.35 -13.86 -2.04
CA ASP A 5 -4.54 -14.66 -3.25
C ASP A 5 -3.40 -15.69 -3.41
N ALA A 6 -3.74 -16.97 -3.25
CA ALA A 6 -2.79 -18.07 -3.41
C ALA A 6 -2.19 -18.14 -4.83
N GLY A 7 -2.87 -17.60 -5.85
CA GLY A 7 -2.35 -17.46 -7.20
C GLY A 7 -1.19 -16.45 -7.28
N ALA A 8 -1.29 -15.32 -6.59
CA ALA A 8 -0.21 -14.34 -6.46
C ALA A 8 1.00 -14.94 -5.72
N VAL A 9 0.75 -15.64 -4.61
CA VAL A 9 1.80 -16.38 -3.88
C VAL A 9 2.48 -17.42 -4.77
N ALA A 10 1.70 -18.20 -5.54
CA ALA A 10 2.25 -19.20 -6.45
C ALA A 10 3.12 -18.57 -7.55
N GLY A 11 2.72 -17.41 -8.08
CA GLY A 11 3.51 -16.63 -9.02
C GLY A 11 4.85 -16.18 -8.43
N ALA A 12 4.83 -15.56 -7.26
CA ALA A 12 6.03 -15.10 -6.57
C ALA A 12 6.96 -16.26 -6.15
N ALA A 13 6.39 -17.39 -5.75
CA ALA A 13 7.14 -18.58 -5.34
C ALA A 13 8.00 -19.18 -6.46
N LYS A 14 7.66 -18.94 -7.73
CA LYS A 14 8.52 -19.34 -8.87
C LYS A 14 9.87 -18.62 -8.84
N ARG A 15 9.87 -17.34 -8.42
CA ARG A 15 11.09 -16.51 -8.32
C ARG A 15 11.81 -16.70 -6.98
N PHE A 16 11.05 -16.96 -5.91
CA PHE A 16 11.59 -17.09 -4.55
C PHE A 16 11.15 -18.42 -3.90
N PRO A 17 11.63 -19.57 -4.40
CA PRO A 17 11.12 -20.88 -4.00
C PRO A 17 11.37 -21.25 -2.53
N LYS A 18 12.38 -20.64 -1.90
CA LYS A 18 12.73 -20.87 -0.49
C LYS A 18 11.92 -20.01 0.50
N ALA A 19 11.20 -19.00 0.02
CA ALA A 19 10.48 -18.12 0.92
C ALA A 19 9.26 -18.83 1.52
N LYS A 20 9.12 -18.76 2.85
CA LYS A 20 7.90 -19.20 3.55
C LYS A 20 6.68 -18.47 2.98
N LYS A 21 5.56 -19.17 2.88
CA LYS A 21 4.34 -18.72 2.20
C LYS A 21 3.24 -18.52 3.24
N TYR A 22 2.65 -17.34 3.25
CA TYR A 22 1.55 -17.00 4.14
C TYR A 22 0.39 -16.45 3.32
N LYS A 23 -0.83 -16.64 3.84
CA LYS A 23 -2.03 -15.96 3.32
C LYS A 23 -2.47 -14.78 4.19
N ASP A 24 -1.85 -14.63 5.35
CA ASP A 24 -2.17 -13.65 6.37
C ASP A 24 -0.88 -13.14 7.01
N TYR A 25 -0.63 -11.84 6.90
CA TYR A 25 0.58 -11.24 7.45
C TYR A 25 0.60 -11.30 8.98
N ARG A 26 -0.56 -11.39 9.65
CA ARG A 26 -0.65 -11.51 11.11
C ARG A 26 0.04 -12.80 11.54
N LYS A 27 -0.30 -13.90 10.87
CA LYS A 27 0.36 -15.21 11.04
C LYS A 27 1.82 -15.18 10.63
N MET A 28 2.18 -14.46 9.56
CA MET A 28 3.58 -14.28 9.19
C MET A 28 4.41 -13.67 10.33
N PHE A 29 3.91 -12.63 11.00
CA PHE A 29 4.59 -11.99 12.13
C PHE A 29 4.54 -12.82 13.44
N GLU A 30 3.58 -13.73 13.58
CA GLU A 30 3.52 -14.68 14.71
C GLU A 30 4.52 -15.84 14.53
N ASP A 31 4.64 -16.35 13.30
CA ASP A 31 5.37 -17.59 13.00
C ASP A 31 6.83 -17.35 12.59
N ALA A 32 7.18 -16.14 12.17
CA ALA A 32 8.49 -15.82 11.60
C ALA A 32 9.06 -14.53 12.16
N ASP A 33 10.34 -14.59 12.50
CA ASP A 33 11.17 -13.44 12.88
C ASP A 33 12.49 -13.39 12.07
N ASP A 34 12.68 -14.33 11.14
CA ASP A 34 13.86 -14.51 10.29
C ASP A 34 13.92 -13.54 9.10
N PHE A 35 13.48 -12.29 9.29
CA PHE A 35 13.56 -11.22 8.31
C PHE A 35 13.78 -9.86 8.97
N ASP A 36 14.51 -8.97 8.29
CA ASP A 36 14.88 -7.64 8.82
C ASP A 36 13.94 -6.52 8.35
N ALA A 37 13.26 -6.73 7.22
CA ALA A 37 12.50 -5.71 6.53
C ALA A 37 11.21 -6.26 5.89
N VAL A 38 10.23 -5.39 5.70
CA VAL A 38 9.01 -5.68 4.94
C VAL A 38 8.80 -4.69 3.81
N VAL A 39 8.24 -5.20 2.71
CA VAL A 39 7.64 -4.41 1.64
C VAL A 39 6.13 -4.59 1.74
N VAL A 40 5.41 -3.52 2.07
CA VAL A 40 3.95 -3.50 2.19
C VAL A 40 3.39 -2.96 0.87
N ALA A 41 2.83 -3.84 0.06
CA ALA A 41 2.19 -3.53 -1.22
C ALA A 41 0.76 -4.11 -1.30
N THR A 42 0.08 -4.12 -0.14
CA THR A 42 -1.32 -4.55 -0.02
C THR A 42 -2.24 -3.44 -0.54
N PRO A 43 -3.58 -3.63 -0.55
CA PRO A 43 -4.49 -2.51 -0.76
C PRO A 43 -4.38 -1.45 0.36
N ASP A 44 -4.66 -0.18 0.06
CA ASP A 44 -4.39 0.97 0.95
C ASP A 44 -4.93 0.78 2.38
N HIS A 45 -6.17 0.29 2.52
CA HIS A 45 -6.80 0.05 3.82
C HIS A 45 -6.06 -0.99 4.69
N ASN A 46 -5.17 -1.81 4.12
CA ASN A 46 -4.34 -2.75 4.86
C ASN A 46 -2.91 -2.22 5.13
N HIS A 47 -2.53 -1.05 4.61
CA HIS A 47 -1.19 -0.50 4.83
C HIS A 47 -0.93 -0.21 6.30
N PHE A 48 -1.80 0.59 6.94
CA PHE A 48 -1.65 0.98 8.35
C PHE A 48 -1.44 -0.22 9.30
N PRO A 49 -2.33 -1.24 9.35
CA PRO A 49 -2.15 -2.34 10.30
C PRO A 49 -0.91 -3.20 10.00
N ALA A 50 -0.49 -3.31 8.73
CA ALA A 50 0.72 -4.05 8.37
C ALA A 50 1.98 -3.29 8.79
N VAL A 51 2.07 -2.00 8.46
CA VAL A 51 3.20 -1.13 8.80
C VAL A 51 3.35 -0.98 10.31
N MET A 52 2.26 -0.69 11.02
CA MET A 52 2.29 -0.55 12.49
C MET A 52 2.82 -1.82 13.18
N ARG A 53 2.48 -3.01 12.68
CA ARG A 53 3.00 -4.28 13.22
C ARG A 53 4.48 -4.45 12.91
N ALA A 54 4.92 -4.10 11.71
CA ALA A 54 6.33 -4.14 11.34
C ALA A 54 7.19 -3.20 12.20
N LEU A 55 6.72 -1.97 12.41
CA LEU A 55 7.39 -0.98 13.27
C LEU A 55 7.50 -1.49 14.72
N LYS A 56 6.40 -2.00 15.28
CA LYS A 56 6.39 -2.57 16.64
C LYS A 56 7.27 -3.82 16.78
N ALA A 57 7.47 -4.56 15.70
CA ALA A 57 8.39 -5.69 15.64
C ALA A 57 9.85 -5.28 15.34
N GLY A 58 10.15 -3.98 15.30
CA GLY A 58 11.51 -3.48 15.04
C GLY A 58 12.01 -3.78 13.63
N LYS A 59 11.11 -3.93 12.64
CA LYS A 59 11.46 -4.24 11.25
C LYS A 59 11.54 -2.97 10.41
N HIS A 60 12.47 -2.94 9.46
CA HIS A 60 12.51 -1.89 8.44
C HIS A 60 11.27 -1.96 7.53
N VAL A 61 10.78 -0.81 7.06
CA VAL A 61 9.53 -0.76 6.29
C VAL A 61 9.70 0.04 5.01
N TYR A 62 9.37 -0.59 3.89
CA TYR A 62 8.98 0.08 2.66
C TYR A 62 7.48 -0.12 2.47
N CYS A 63 6.69 0.94 2.41
CA CYS A 63 5.24 0.87 2.20
C CYS A 63 4.88 1.57 0.90
N GLU A 64 4.23 0.89 -0.04
CA GLU A 64 3.75 1.51 -1.27
C GLU A 64 2.83 2.70 -0.97
N LYS A 65 2.80 3.66 -1.89
CA LYS A 65 1.85 4.77 -1.83
C LYS A 65 0.42 4.30 -2.09
N PRO A 66 -0.59 5.00 -1.54
CA PRO A 66 -0.50 5.99 -0.47
C PRO A 66 -0.08 5.34 0.85
N LEU A 67 0.62 6.05 1.74
CA LEU A 67 1.11 5.48 3.00
C LEU A 67 -0.01 4.87 3.86
N THR A 68 -1.16 5.52 3.91
CA THR A 68 -2.33 5.12 4.71
C THR A 68 -3.62 5.49 3.99
N TRP A 69 -4.74 4.96 4.50
CA TRP A 69 -6.07 5.32 4.01
C TRP A 69 -6.54 6.67 4.58
N GLY A 70 -6.20 6.96 5.84
CA GLY A 70 -6.63 8.19 6.52
C GLY A 70 -5.49 8.98 7.19
N PHE A 71 -5.76 10.24 7.50
CA PHE A 71 -4.80 11.15 8.16
C PHE A 71 -4.40 10.68 9.57
N TRP A 72 -5.37 10.23 10.37
CA TRP A 72 -5.10 9.73 11.72
C TRP A 72 -4.10 8.58 11.71
N GLU A 73 -4.24 7.64 10.77
CA GLU A 73 -3.33 6.51 10.59
C GLU A 73 -1.90 6.99 10.30
N ALA A 74 -1.73 7.95 9.38
CA ALA A 74 -0.42 8.52 9.07
C ALA A 74 0.23 9.16 10.31
N GLN A 75 -0.56 9.87 11.11
CA GLN A 75 -0.10 10.49 12.35
C GLN A 75 0.35 9.44 13.37
N GLN A 76 -0.39 8.34 13.51
CA GLN A 76 -0.01 7.22 14.38
C GLN A 76 1.25 6.51 13.89
N LEU A 77 1.44 6.32 12.58
CA LEU A 77 2.67 5.77 12.03
C LEU A 77 3.86 6.68 12.28
N ALA A 78 3.71 8.00 12.16
CA ALA A 78 4.77 8.95 12.45
C ALA A 78 5.21 8.89 13.93
N ILE A 79 4.24 8.85 14.85
CA ILE A 79 4.49 8.70 16.29
C ILE A 79 5.23 7.40 16.58
N GLU A 80 4.80 6.29 15.98
CA GLU A 80 5.46 5.00 16.21
C GLU A 80 6.85 4.96 15.59
N ALA A 81 7.01 5.39 14.33
CA ALA A 81 8.29 5.41 13.63
C ALA A 81 9.34 6.24 14.39
N ALA A 82 8.94 7.36 15.00
CA ALA A 82 9.85 8.21 15.81
C ALA A 82 10.41 7.50 17.06
N LYS A 83 9.74 6.45 17.56
CA LYS A 83 10.21 5.65 18.70
C LYS A 83 11.17 4.55 18.27
N GLN A 84 11.11 4.13 17.01
CA GLN A 84 11.81 2.96 16.51
C GLN A 84 13.12 3.36 15.83
N LYS A 85 14.16 2.54 15.99
CA LYS A 85 15.45 2.74 15.32
C LYS A 85 15.51 2.02 13.98
N VAL A 86 14.48 2.19 13.15
CA VAL A 86 14.33 1.48 11.87
C VAL A 86 14.20 2.45 10.70
N ALA A 87 14.78 2.10 9.56
CA ALA A 87 14.51 2.77 8.30
C ALA A 87 13.04 2.60 7.88
N THR A 88 12.41 3.71 7.47
CA THR A 88 11.06 3.73 6.90
C THR A 88 11.07 4.52 5.60
N GLN A 89 10.31 4.06 4.60
CA GLN A 89 10.17 4.73 3.32
C GLN A 89 8.78 4.48 2.73
N MET A 90 8.12 5.54 2.24
CA MET A 90 6.96 5.40 1.36
C MET A 90 7.44 5.22 -0.08
N GLY A 91 6.79 4.30 -0.80
CA GLY A 91 7.05 3.99 -2.20
C GLY A 91 6.53 5.05 -3.14
N ASN A 92 7.09 6.25 -3.06
CA ASN A 92 6.88 7.31 -4.03
C ASN A 92 8.08 7.40 -4.98
N GLN A 93 8.29 6.32 -5.73
CA GLN A 93 9.45 6.10 -6.59
C GLN A 93 9.61 7.15 -7.69
N GLY A 94 8.54 7.86 -8.06
CA GLY A 94 8.59 8.96 -9.01
C GLY A 94 9.65 10.01 -8.61
N ASN A 95 9.71 10.35 -7.32
CA ASN A 95 10.63 11.35 -6.78
C ASN A 95 12.10 10.87 -6.76
N GLY A 96 12.36 9.58 -6.95
CA GLY A 96 13.71 9.02 -7.03
C GLY A 96 14.37 9.16 -8.40
N GLY A 97 13.61 9.56 -9.43
CA GLY A 97 14.06 9.65 -10.82
C GLY A 97 14.93 10.87 -11.13
N GLN A 98 15.66 10.81 -12.25
CA GLN A 98 16.58 11.87 -12.67
C GLN A 98 15.91 13.23 -12.89
N GLY A 99 14.69 13.26 -13.43
CA GLY A 99 13.96 14.51 -13.66
C GLY A 99 13.75 15.32 -12.37
N TRP A 100 13.38 14.65 -11.26
CA TRP A 100 13.22 15.30 -9.95
C TRP A 100 14.53 15.74 -9.34
N ARG A 101 15.62 14.98 -9.53
CA ARG A 101 16.97 15.39 -9.08
C ARG A 101 17.43 16.65 -9.78
N ILE A 102 17.26 16.73 -11.10
CA ILE A 102 17.58 17.93 -11.89
C ILE A 102 16.73 19.11 -11.43
N LEU A 103 15.41 18.92 -11.27
CA LEU A 103 14.53 19.98 -10.77
C LEU A 103 14.98 20.48 -9.39
N TYR A 104 15.33 19.57 -8.48
CA TYR A 104 15.85 19.91 -7.16
C TYR A 104 17.12 20.76 -7.26
N GLU A 105 18.09 20.37 -8.08
CA GLU A 105 19.34 21.10 -8.30
C GLU A 105 19.10 22.49 -8.91
N LEU A 106 18.22 22.61 -9.91
CA LEU A 106 17.89 23.89 -10.53
C LEU A 106 17.23 24.87 -9.55
N VAL A 107 16.30 24.38 -8.72
CA VAL A 107 15.62 25.19 -7.70
C VAL A 107 16.60 25.60 -6.60
N HIS A 108 17.34 24.65 -6.02
CA HIS A 108 18.25 24.93 -4.90
C HIS A 108 19.50 25.71 -5.35
N GLY A 109 19.92 25.57 -6.60
CA GLY A 109 20.99 26.34 -7.20
C GLY A 109 20.59 27.77 -7.60
N GLY A 110 19.31 28.14 -7.42
CA GLY A 110 18.80 29.48 -7.74
C GLY A 110 18.65 29.76 -9.25
N ALA A 111 18.64 28.72 -10.10
CA ALA A 111 18.64 28.88 -11.56
C ALA A 111 17.37 29.56 -12.10
N ILE A 112 16.27 29.53 -11.34
CA ILE A 112 14.98 30.12 -11.70
C ILE A 112 14.53 31.25 -10.75
N GLY A 113 15.37 31.64 -9.79
CA GLY A 113 14.98 32.55 -8.70
C GLY A 113 13.96 31.93 -7.74
N ASP A 114 13.16 32.77 -7.10
CA ASP A 114 12.12 32.33 -6.16
C ASP A 114 10.95 31.66 -6.88
N VAL A 115 10.54 30.48 -6.39
CA VAL A 115 9.40 29.74 -6.92
C VAL A 115 8.10 30.39 -6.41
N ASN A 116 7.35 31.01 -7.31
CA ASN A 116 6.07 31.66 -7.00
C ASN A 116 4.85 30.76 -7.23
N GLU A 117 4.93 29.80 -8.15
CA GLU A 117 3.79 28.97 -8.55
C GLU A 117 4.24 27.61 -9.09
N ILE A 118 3.46 26.56 -8.81
CA ILE A 118 3.68 25.19 -9.31
C ILE A 118 2.38 24.68 -9.92
N HIS A 119 2.42 24.29 -11.19
CA HIS A 119 1.29 23.66 -11.88
C HIS A 119 1.56 22.16 -12.02
N THR A 120 0.63 21.34 -11.53
CA THR A 120 0.70 19.89 -11.67
C THR A 120 -0.63 19.35 -12.19
N TRP A 121 -0.56 18.38 -13.08
CA TRP A 121 -1.72 17.72 -13.65
C TRP A 121 -1.44 16.23 -13.84
N THR A 122 -2.50 15.45 -13.92
CA THR A 122 -2.41 14.02 -14.16
C THR A 122 -3.52 13.59 -15.11
N ASN A 123 -3.27 12.56 -15.90
CA ASN A 123 -4.31 11.86 -16.67
C ASN A 123 -5.08 10.83 -15.83
N ARG A 124 -4.81 10.77 -14.52
CA ARG A 124 -5.56 9.96 -13.56
C ARG A 124 -6.80 10.70 -13.07
N PRO A 125 -7.85 9.96 -12.67
CA PRO A 125 -7.95 8.49 -12.67
C PRO A 125 -8.20 7.91 -14.07
N VAL A 126 -7.65 6.72 -14.34
CA VAL A 126 -8.03 5.87 -15.50
C VAL A 126 -8.95 4.71 -15.07
N TRP A 127 -9.47 4.77 -13.84
CA TRP A 127 -10.41 3.81 -13.25
C TRP A 127 -11.56 4.54 -12.56
N PRO A 128 -12.72 3.90 -12.35
CA PRO A 128 -13.86 4.57 -11.72
C PRO A 128 -13.54 5.04 -10.29
N GLN A 129 -14.11 6.19 -9.89
CA GLN A 129 -14.01 6.77 -8.55
C GLN A 129 -15.38 6.92 -7.92
N GLY A 130 -15.43 7.01 -6.58
CA GLY A 130 -16.69 7.26 -5.87
C GLY A 130 -17.72 6.15 -6.08
N ILE A 131 -17.25 4.91 -6.24
CA ILE A 131 -18.09 3.81 -6.69
C ILE A 131 -19.03 3.39 -5.55
N ALA A 132 -20.33 3.36 -5.84
CA ALA A 132 -21.32 2.84 -4.91
C ALA A 132 -21.12 1.34 -4.65
N ARG A 133 -21.53 0.87 -3.46
CA ARG A 133 -21.49 -0.56 -3.13
C ARG A 133 -22.41 -1.35 -4.07
N PRO A 134 -21.91 -2.37 -4.80
CA PRO A 134 -22.76 -3.23 -5.61
C PRO A 134 -23.72 -4.05 -4.75
N LYS A 135 -24.85 -4.42 -5.34
CA LYS A 135 -25.83 -5.33 -4.73
C LYS A 135 -25.39 -6.80 -4.88
N GLY A 136 -25.88 -7.63 -3.95
CA GLY A 136 -25.67 -9.07 -3.95
C GLY A 136 -24.26 -9.50 -3.56
N GLU A 137 -23.98 -10.77 -3.77
CA GLU A 137 -22.73 -11.44 -3.46
C GLU A 137 -22.44 -12.51 -4.52
N ASP A 138 -21.18 -12.89 -4.65
CA ASP A 138 -20.75 -14.06 -5.43
C ASP A 138 -19.97 -15.02 -4.51
N PRO A 139 -19.85 -16.31 -4.87
CA PRO A 139 -18.99 -17.24 -4.14
C PRO A 139 -17.54 -16.76 -4.10
N ILE A 140 -16.93 -16.80 -2.91
CA ILE A 140 -15.51 -16.51 -2.74
C ILE A 140 -14.69 -17.62 -3.44
N PRO A 141 -13.74 -17.28 -4.33
CA PRO A 141 -12.85 -18.26 -4.94
C PRO A 141 -12.04 -19.01 -3.89
N GLY A 142 -11.87 -20.33 -4.05
CA GLY A 142 -11.15 -21.16 -3.06
C GLY A 142 -9.67 -20.79 -2.86
N ASN A 143 -9.09 -20.02 -3.78
CA ASN A 143 -7.72 -19.50 -3.69
C ASN A 143 -7.63 -18.11 -3.03
N LEU A 144 -8.74 -17.49 -2.63
CA LEU A 144 -8.77 -16.14 -2.09
C LEU A 144 -9.22 -16.12 -0.62
N TYR A 145 -8.36 -15.64 0.26
CA TYR A 145 -8.70 -15.41 1.66
C TYR A 145 -9.40 -14.05 1.83
N TRP A 146 -10.72 -14.04 1.65
CA TRP A 146 -11.52 -12.81 1.60
C TRP A 146 -11.53 -12.01 2.91
N ASP A 147 -11.65 -12.69 4.05
CA ASP A 147 -11.62 -12.02 5.36
C ASP A 147 -10.29 -11.28 5.60
N GLY A 148 -9.16 -11.88 5.19
CA GLY A 148 -7.87 -11.20 5.20
C GLY A 148 -7.77 -10.05 4.21
N TRP A 149 -8.45 -10.15 3.05
CA TRP A 149 -8.50 -9.07 2.06
C TRP A 149 -9.28 -7.87 2.60
N ILE A 150 -10.45 -8.09 3.22
CA ILE A 150 -11.26 -7.04 3.86
C ILE A 150 -10.47 -6.35 4.98
N GLY A 151 -9.74 -7.12 5.78
CA GLY A 151 -8.86 -6.58 6.81
C GLY A 151 -9.61 -5.65 7.78
N PRO A 152 -9.14 -4.40 7.98
CA PRO A 152 -9.78 -3.47 8.92
C PRO A 152 -11.00 -2.72 8.35
N ALA A 153 -11.29 -2.86 7.05
CA ALA A 153 -12.41 -2.16 6.43
C ALA A 153 -13.76 -2.77 6.86
N PRO A 154 -14.87 -2.01 6.78
CA PRO A 154 -16.20 -2.55 7.01
C PRO A 154 -16.47 -3.79 6.14
N MET A 155 -17.00 -4.85 6.76
CA MET A 155 -17.24 -6.11 6.08
C MET A 155 -18.12 -5.93 4.83
N ARG A 156 -17.64 -6.44 3.69
CA ARG A 156 -18.38 -6.48 2.43
C ARG A 156 -18.43 -7.91 1.88
N PRO A 157 -19.59 -8.37 1.37
CA PRO A 157 -19.65 -9.61 0.63
C PRO A 157 -18.73 -9.56 -0.58
N PHE A 158 -18.14 -10.71 -0.93
CA PHE A 158 -17.34 -10.81 -2.13
C PHE A 158 -18.20 -10.58 -3.38
N LYS A 159 -17.61 -9.90 -4.38
CA LYS A 159 -18.21 -9.71 -5.69
C LYS A 159 -17.14 -9.81 -6.77
N LYS A 160 -17.34 -10.70 -7.73
CA LYS A 160 -16.35 -11.06 -8.75
C LYS A 160 -16.04 -9.85 -9.64
N GLY A 161 -14.75 -9.52 -9.78
CA GLY A 161 -14.26 -8.45 -10.67
C GLY A 161 -14.57 -7.02 -10.20
N VAL A 162 -15.03 -6.86 -8.96
CA VAL A 162 -15.36 -5.55 -8.38
C VAL A 162 -14.26 -5.03 -7.48
N TYR A 163 -13.91 -5.76 -6.43
CA TYR A 163 -13.02 -5.26 -5.39
C TYR A 163 -11.58 -5.74 -5.59
N HIS A 164 -11.38 -7.06 -5.57
CA HIS A 164 -10.06 -7.67 -5.67
C HIS A 164 -9.43 -7.50 -7.07
N GLY A 165 -8.13 -7.24 -7.11
CA GLY A 165 -7.33 -6.93 -8.30
C GLY A 165 -6.78 -5.51 -8.27
N PHE A 166 -7.57 -4.52 -8.69
CA PHE A 166 -7.10 -3.14 -8.85
C PHE A 166 -8.15 -2.05 -8.53
N LYS A 167 -9.42 -2.33 -8.86
CA LYS A 167 -10.54 -1.37 -8.81
C LYS A 167 -10.95 -0.95 -7.39
N TRP A 168 -10.47 -1.66 -6.36
CA TRP A 168 -10.67 -1.30 -4.96
C TRP A 168 -10.30 0.16 -4.65
N ARG A 169 -9.35 0.75 -5.39
CA ARG A 169 -8.92 2.16 -5.27
C ARG A 169 -10.06 3.17 -5.40
N GLY A 170 -11.11 2.83 -6.16
CA GLY A 170 -12.26 3.71 -6.38
C GLY A 170 -13.34 3.63 -5.30
N PHE A 171 -13.21 2.71 -4.34
CA PHE A 171 -14.16 2.55 -3.23
C PHE A 171 -13.62 3.23 -1.99
N TYR A 172 -14.46 4.10 -1.40
CA TYR A 172 -14.09 4.89 -0.24
C TYR A 172 -13.49 4.04 0.89
N ASP A 173 -14.08 2.89 1.23
CA ASP A 173 -13.60 2.06 2.36
C ASP A 173 -12.25 1.35 2.10
N PHE A 174 -11.77 1.28 0.85
CA PHE A 174 -10.64 0.43 0.49
C PHE A 174 -9.44 1.18 -0.08
N GLY A 175 -9.65 2.36 -0.67
CA GLY A 175 -8.57 3.13 -1.27
C GLY A 175 -8.77 4.64 -1.18
N ALA A 176 -7.68 5.38 -1.34
CA ALA A 176 -7.66 6.84 -1.28
C ALA A 176 -7.89 7.52 -2.65
N GLY A 177 -8.45 6.78 -3.62
CA GLY A 177 -8.76 7.28 -4.95
C GLY A 177 -7.53 7.64 -5.79
N ALA A 178 -7.75 8.43 -6.84
CA ALA A 178 -6.69 8.89 -7.73
C ALA A 178 -5.67 9.80 -7.02
N LEU A 179 -6.14 10.59 -6.05
CA LEU A 179 -5.29 11.52 -5.32
C LEU A 179 -4.25 10.78 -4.48
N GLY A 180 -4.65 9.75 -3.73
CA GLY A 180 -3.71 8.91 -2.99
C GLY A 180 -2.80 8.08 -3.90
N ASP A 181 -3.27 7.66 -5.08
CA ASP A 181 -2.46 6.91 -6.03
C ASP A 181 -1.40 7.78 -6.75
N MET A 182 -1.57 9.10 -6.76
CA MET A 182 -0.64 10.06 -7.39
C MET A 182 0.20 10.86 -6.40
N ALA A 183 0.01 10.65 -5.09
CA ALA A 183 0.71 11.34 -4.01
C ALA A 183 2.16 10.88 -3.83
#